data_AF-A0A960MW16-F1
#
_entry.id   AF-A0A960MW16-F1
#
_cell.length_a   1.000
_cell.length_b   1.000
_cell.length_c   1.000
_cell.angle_alpha   90.00
_cell.angle_beta   90.00
_cell.angle_gamma   90.00
#
_symmetry.space_group_name_H-M   'P 1'
#
loop_
_entity.id
_entity.type
_entity.pdbx_description
1 polymer ?
#
loop_
_entity_poly.entity_id
_entity_poly.type
_entity_poly.pdbx_seq_one_letter_code
_entity_poly.pdbx_strand_id
1 'polypeptide(L)'
;MPLRLFQTSGTGETLDRRDQSMVVLSEYPMIGPEGVTGRWEGAFDEEARHYMGVWRSPDGERSLPMDLHESDEDESLPATFYRFSSAWTQARGSNETRKENSVVVVQFDSEKPAVHRINATIRAAATHFFVTGGLLDSDTAPRAPEVAISKDGNPFAALELAIRAEPIAPEHLEIGLAGSDIEELTIQPVHNESGYVTVQFHLRSYQGGAHGNYTDQHLTFETVTGNLLDLHRDILKPGFEEPLARIAEARWRRNLGLAPNAPLSEAGLDPDRIELSESWFLTPGGIGFSHEPYELASFAQGFVVYV
;
A
#
# COMPACT_ATOMS: atom_id res chain seq x y z
N MET A 1 -18.96 -33.13 14.15
CA MET A 1 -19.75 -32.13 14.90
C MET A 1 -19.98 -30.96 13.96
N PRO A 2 -21.20 -30.40 13.87
CA PRO A 2 -21.44 -29.28 12.97
C PRO A 2 -20.71 -28.02 13.49
N LEU A 3 -19.97 -27.36 12.60
CA LEU A 3 -19.31 -26.07 12.83
C LEU A 3 -20.38 -25.02 13.21
N ARG A 4 -20.11 -24.24 14.25
CA ARG A 4 -20.92 -23.06 14.63
C ARG A 4 -20.13 -21.81 14.24
N LEU A 5 -20.69 -21.01 13.34
CA LEU A 5 -20.14 -19.71 12.95
C LEU A 5 -20.70 -18.63 13.88
N PHE A 6 -19.84 -17.77 14.41
CA PHE A 6 -20.24 -16.57 15.14
C PHE A 6 -19.67 -15.35 14.42
N GLN A 7 -20.53 -14.37 14.12
CA GLN A 7 -20.15 -13.04 13.64
C GLN A 7 -20.31 -12.06 14.80
N THR A 8 -19.23 -11.43 15.24
CA THR A 8 -19.28 -10.34 16.23
C THR A 8 -19.13 -9.00 15.50
N SER A 9 -20.24 -8.33 15.24
CA SER A 9 -20.22 -6.91 14.86
C SER A 9 -20.07 -6.06 16.12
N GLY A 10 -18.87 -5.56 16.39
CA GLY A 10 -18.62 -4.61 17.46
C GLY A 10 -19.28 -3.26 17.16
N THR A 11 -20.15 -2.83 18.06
CA THR A 11 -20.85 -1.54 18.05
C THR A 11 -19.87 -0.39 18.25
N GLY A 12 -20.02 0.67 17.44
CA GLY A 12 -19.16 1.84 17.44
C GLY A 12 -19.05 2.53 18.80
N GLU A 13 -17.82 2.68 19.27
CA GLU A 13 -17.45 3.68 20.26
C GLU A 13 -17.04 4.95 19.52
N THR A 14 -17.86 5.99 19.61
CA THR A 14 -17.47 7.36 19.29
C THR A 14 -16.41 7.80 20.30
N LEU A 15 -15.16 7.93 19.84
CA LEU A 15 -14.05 8.50 20.61
C LEU A 15 -14.31 9.98 20.91
N ASP A 16 -14.13 10.36 22.18
CA ASP A 16 -14.28 11.71 22.71
C ASP A 16 -13.28 12.68 22.06
N ARG A 17 -13.76 13.86 21.66
CA ARG A 17 -13.13 14.77 20.69
C ARG A 17 -12.10 15.74 21.31
N ARG A 18 -11.61 15.46 22.53
CA ARG A 18 -10.88 16.44 23.35
C ARG A 18 -9.43 16.11 23.71
N ASP A 19 -8.85 15.05 23.13
CA ASP A 19 -7.44 14.66 23.37
C ASP A 19 -6.63 14.45 22.07
N GLN A 20 -7.14 14.97 20.94
CA GLN A 20 -6.69 14.59 19.58
C GLN A 20 -5.54 15.42 18.99
N SER A 21 -5.01 16.42 19.68
CA SER A 21 -3.95 17.25 19.07
C SER A 21 -2.61 16.52 19.00
N MET A 22 -2.34 15.55 19.88
CA MET A 22 -1.04 14.85 19.86
C MET A 22 -1.02 13.78 18.76
N VAL A 23 -0.28 14.08 17.70
CA VAL A 23 -0.05 13.16 16.58
C VAL A 23 1.30 12.47 16.79
N VAL A 24 1.26 11.14 16.76
CA VAL A 24 2.46 10.30 16.76
C VAL A 24 2.51 9.55 15.44
N LEU A 25 3.57 9.77 14.66
CA LEU A 25 3.84 9.01 13.44
C LEU A 25 5.13 8.20 13.64
N SER A 26 5.20 7.03 13.02
CA SER A 26 6.42 6.23 12.96
C SER A 26 6.91 6.23 11.52
N GLU A 27 8.18 6.57 11.33
CA GLU A 27 8.88 6.43 10.06
C GLU A 27 9.37 4.99 9.92
N TYR A 28 9.24 4.43 8.72
CA TYR A 28 9.74 3.12 8.37
C TYR A 28 10.71 3.26 7.20
N PRO A 29 11.73 2.39 7.10
CA PRO A 29 12.70 2.46 6.01
C PRO A 29 11.99 2.19 4.68
N MET A 30 12.26 3.02 3.68
CA MET A 30 11.84 2.77 2.28
C MET A 30 12.52 1.53 1.67
N ILE A 31 13.66 1.10 2.23
CA ILE A 31 14.45 -0.07 1.84
C ILE A 31 15.09 -0.66 3.11
N GLY A 32 14.95 -1.95 3.37
CA GLY A 32 15.63 -2.65 4.48
C GLY A 32 14.70 -3.34 5.48
N PRO A 33 15.27 -4.02 6.49
CA PRO A 33 14.53 -4.87 7.42
C PRO A 33 13.50 -4.07 8.25
N GLU A 34 12.42 -4.76 8.65
CA GLU A 34 11.35 -4.21 9.49
C GLU A 34 11.93 -3.49 10.73
N GLY A 35 11.54 -2.23 10.94
CA GLY A 35 11.98 -1.41 12.07
C GLY A 35 11.55 0.05 11.89
N VAL A 36 11.39 0.77 12.99
CA VAL A 36 11.09 2.21 12.96
C VAL A 36 12.40 2.96 12.70
N THR A 37 12.49 3.79 11.66
CA THR A 37 13.64 4.66 11.36
C THR A 37 13.61 5.98 12.11
N GLY A 38 12.46 6.32 12.70
CA GLY A 38 12.30 7.42 13.63
C GLY A 38 10.84 7.63 14.04
N ARG A 39 10.62 8.43 15.07
CA ARG A 39 9.29 8.73 15.61
C ARG A 39 9.04 10.23 15.57
N TRP A 40 7.90 10.62 15.05
CA TRP A 40 7.41 11.99 15.00
C TRP A 40 6.42 12.18 16.14
N GLU A 41 6.62 13.20 16.96
CA GLU A 41 5.71 13.58 18.04
C GLU A 41 5.42 15.06 17.92
N GLY A 42 4.15 15.44 17.83
CA GLY A 42 3.80 16.84 17.64
C GLY A 42 2.30 17.09 17.72
N ALA A 43 1.92 18.30 17.33
CA ALA A 43 0.53 18.70 17.22
C ALA A 43 0.15 19.11 15.80
N PHE A 44 -1.00 18.63 15.35
CA PHE A 44 -1.63 19.09 14.11
C PHE A 44 -2.75 20.07 14.45
N ASP A 45 -2.67 21.28 13.90
CA ASP A 45 -3.75 22.26 13.92
C ASP A 45 -4.57 22.09 12.64
N GLU A 46 -5.80 21.57 12.77
CA GLU A 46 -6.70 21.36 11.64
C GLU A 46 -7.12 22.65 10.95
N GLU A 47 -7.25 23.77 11.69
CA GLU A 47 -7.69 25.05 11.12
C GLU A 47 -6.54 25.73 10.36
N ALA A 48 -5.33 25.68 10.93
CA ALA A 48 -4.13 26.20 10.28
C ALA A 48 -3.49 25.24 9.27
N ARG A 49 -3.97 23.98 9.20
CA ARG A 49 -3.39 22.87 8.41
C ARG A 49 -1.88 22.79 8.59
N HIS A 50 -1.48 22.81 9.86
CA HIS A 50 -0.11 23.03 10.28
C HIS A 50 0.28 21.98 11.31
N TYR A 51 1.34 21.24 11.01
CA TYR A 51 1.96 20.32 11.96
C TYR A 51 3.23 20.95 12.55
N MET A 52 3.30 20.99 13.88
CA MET A 52 4.53 21.33 14.60
C MET A 52 4.92 20.17 15.49
N GLY A 53 6.17 19.73 15.40
CA GLY A 53 6.61 18.57 16.16
C GLY A 53 8.13 18.38 16.21
N VAL A 54 8.51 17.21 16.68
CA VAL A 54 9.91 16.79 16.76
C VAL A 54 10.00 15.37 16.23
N TRP A 55 10.90 15.16 15.27
CA TRP A 55 11.36 13.84 14.90
C TRP A 55 12.43 13.37 15.89
N ARG A 56 12.43 12.09 16.25
CA ARG A 56 13.46 11.44 17.07
C ARG A 56 13.96 10.18 16.39
N SER A 57 15.27 9.94 16.43
CA SER A 57 15.85 8.67 15.97
C SER A 57 15.37 7.49 16.82
N PRO A 58 15.52 6.24 16.35
CA PRO A 58 15.00 5.06 17.04
C PRO A 58 15.60 4.85 18.43
N ASP A 59 16.87 5.24 18.60
CA ASP A 59 17.60 5.26 19.86
C ASP A 59 17.33 6.50 20.73
N GLY A 60 16.59 7.48 20.20
CA GLY A 60 16.28 8.75 20.84
C GLY A 60 17.46 9.73 20.94
N GLU A 61 18.63 9.40 20.39
CA GLU A 61 19.85 10.22 20.52
C GLU A 61 19.82 11.47 19.63
N ARG A 62 19.12 11.40 18.50
CA ARG A 62 18.95 12.52 17.57
C ARG A 62 17.53 13.04 17.65
N SER A 63 17.40 14.36 17.53
CA SER A 63 16.11 15.01 17.40
C SER A 63 16.17 16.19 16.44
N LEU A 64 15.11 16.39 15.68
CA LEU A 64 14.99 17.48 14.70
C LEU A 64 13.63 18.16 14.89
N PRO A 65 13.59 19.48 15.13
CA PRO A 65 12.32 20.21 15.14
C PRO A 65 11.74 20.23 13.72
N MET A 66 10.42 20.10 13.64
CA MET A 66 9.69 20.00 12.39
C MET A 66 8.51 20.97 12.38
N ASP A 67 8.31 21.55 11.22
CA ASP A 67 7.34 22.59 10.94
C ASP A 67 6.84 22.34 9.51
N LEU A 68 5.63 21.77 9.39
CA LEU A 68 5.06 21.32 8.12
C LEU A 68 3.72 22.02 7.88
N HIS A 69 3.63 22.74 6.77
CA HIS A 69 2.39 23.35 6.30
C HIS A 69 1.82 22.53 5.16
N GLU A 70 0.53 22.25 5.21
CA GLU A 70 -0.17 21.69 4.07
C GLU A 70 -0.33 22.78 2.99
N SER A 71 0.07 22.48 1.76
CA SER A 71 -0.08 23.39 0.62
C SER A 71 -1.15 22.86 -0.35
N ASP A 72 -2.21 23.63 -0.56
CA ASP A 72 -3.21 23.35 -1.61
C ASP A 72 -2.77 23.87 -2.99
N GLU A 73 -1.55 24.41 -3.12
CA GLU A 73 -1.13 25.18 -4.29
C GLU A 73 -0.97 24.34 -5.56
N ASP A 74 -0.86 23.01 -5.44
CA ASP A 74 -0.46 22.12 -6.54
C ASP A 74 -1.55 21.18 -7.05
N GLU A 75 -2.83 21.62 -7.04
CA GLU A 75 -3.95 20.84 -7.60
C GLU A 75 -4.17 19.45 -6.95
N SER A 76 -3.74 19.29 -5.70
CA SER A 76 -3.95 18.06 -4.93
C SER A 76 -5.45 17.78 -4.73
N LEU A 77 -5.82 16.50 -4.80
CA LEU A 77 -7.18 16.06 -4.52
C LEU A 77 -7.34 15.80 -3.02
N PRO A 78 -8.30 16.45 -2.32
CA PRO A 78 -8.64 16.07 -0.96
C PRO A 78 -9.06 14.59 -0.91
N ALA A 79 -8.81 13.92 0.20
CA ALA A 79 -9.02 12.48 0.30
C ALA A 79 -9.63 12.06 1.64
N THR A 80 -10.58 11.13 1.56
CA THR A 80 -11.20 10.43 2.68
C THR A 80 -10.76 8.97 2.68
N PHE A 81 -10.37 8.43 3.84
CA PHE A 81 -9.99 7.03 4.00
C PHE A 81 -11.11 6.22 4.65
N TYR A 82 -11.45 5.10 4.01
CA TYR A 82 -12.42 4.14 4.52
C TYR A 82 -11.69 2.92 5.07
N ARG A 83 -12.03 2.50 6.29
CA ARG A 83 -11.49 1.30 6.93
C ARG A 83 -12.57 0.25 7.09
N PHE A 84 -12.27 -0.96 6.62
CA PHE A 84 -13.09 -2.14 6.76
C PHE A 84 -12.33 -3.18 7.57
N SER A 85 -13.05 -3.92 8.40
CA SER A 85 -12.49 -5.08 9.08
C SER A 85 -13.50 -6.21 9.19
N SER A 86 -13.01 -7.44 9.14
CA SER A 86 -13.79 -8.64 9.44
C SER A 86 -12.93 -9.66 10.16
N ALA A 87 -13.55 -10.42 11.05
CA ALA A 87 -12.90 -11.56 11.68
C ALA A 87 -13.83 -12.77 11.63
N TRP A 88 -13.25 -13.93 11.34
CA TRP A 88 -13.89 -15.23 11.38
C TRP A 88 -13.15 -16.12 12.36
N THR A 89 -13.91 -16.87 13.15
CA THR A 89 -13.37 -17.92 14.01
C THR A 89 -14.03 -19.23 13.64
N GLN A 90 -13.22 -20.22 13.29
CA GLN A 90 -13.65 -21.60 13.02
C GLN A 90 -13.00 -22.53 14.03
N ALA A 91 -13.78 -23.43 14.61
CA ALA A 91 -13.31 -24.34 15.65
C ALA A 91 -13.70 -25.79 15.37
N ARG A 92 -12.78 -26.71 15.66
CA ARG A 92 -12.99 -28.17 15.61
C ARG A 92 -12.39 -28.81 16.86
N GLY A 93 -13.23 -29.19 17.81
CA GLY A 93 -12.78 -29.70 19.11
C GLY A 93 -12.19 -28.58 19.96
N SER A 94 -10.95 -28.77 20.44
CA SER A 94 -10.17 -27.75 21.16
C SER A 94 -9.35 -26.85 20.24
N ASN A 95 -9.34 -27.12 18.93
CA ASN A 95 -8.55 -26.35 17.97
C ASN A 95 -9.39 -25.24 17.36
N GLU A 96 -8.77 -24.08 17.22
CA GLU A 96 -9.37 -22.86 16.70
C GLU A 96 -8.46 -22.26 15.64
N THR A 97 -9.07 -21.76 14.58
CA THR A 97 -8.42 -20.96 13.55
C THR A 97 -9.17 -19.65 13.41
N ARG A 98 -8.40 -18.56 13.26
CA ARG A 98 -8.93 -17.22 13.10
C ARG A 98 -8.51 -16.67 11.75
N LYS A 99 -9.44 -16.07 10.99
CA LYS A 99 -9.12 -15.24 9.83
C LYS A 99 -9.45 -13.80 10.13
N GLU A 100 -8.50 -12.90 9.94
CA GLU A 100 -8.65 -11.46 10.16
C GLU A 100 -8.35 -10.72 8.87
N ASN A 101 -9.29 -9.89 8.42
CA ASN A 101 -9.11 -9.02 7.27
C ASN A 101 -9.19 -7.57 7.73
N SER A 102 -8.28 -6.73 7.25
CA SER A 102 -8.27 -5.28 7.45
C SER A 102 -8.01 -4.61 6.10
N VAL A 103 -8.89 -3.71 5.68
CA VAL A 103 -8.70 -2.98 4.43
C VAL A 103 -8.86 -1.49 4.68
N VAL A 104 -7.89 -0.70 4.23
CA VAL A 104 -7.95 0.77 4.18
C VAL A 104 -7.96 1.17 2.71
N VAL A 105 -8.95 1.97 2.29
CA VAL A 105 -9.05 2.46 0.92
C VAL A 105 -9.20 3.97 0.90
N VAL A 106 -8.36 4.65 0.12
CA VAL A 106 -8.50 6.07 -0.19
C VAL A 106 -9.63 6.33 -1.19
N GLN A 107 -10.37 7.41 -0.98
CA GLN A 107 -11.30 7.98 -1.93
C GLN A 107 -11.06 9.49 -2.04
N PHE A 108 -10.88 9.98 -3.26
CA PHE A 108 -10.65 11.39 -3.52
C PHE A 108 -11.97 12.16 -3.59
N ASP A 109 -12.04 13.30 -2.91
CA ASP A 109 -13.24 14.12 -2.77
C ASP A 109 -13.28 15.19 -3.86
N SER A 110 -14.14 15.00 -4.86
CA SER A 110 -14.35 15.98 -5.94
C SER A 110 -15.62 15.69 -6.71
N GLU A 111 -16.33 16.75 -7.12
CA GLU A 111 -17.48 16.66 -8.04
C GLU A 111 -17.07 16.38 -9.50
N LYS A 112 -15.76 16.39 -9.81
CA LYS A 112 -15.25 16.17 -11.17
C LYS A 112 -15.53 14.72 -11.61
N PRO A 113 -16.17 14.50 -12.78
CA PRO A 113 -16.40 13.15 -13.30
C PRO A 113 -15.12 12.33 -13.50
N ALA A 114 -13.98 13.00 -13.76
CA ALA A 114 -12.67 12.38 -13.83
C ALA A 114 -12.25 11.73 -12.50
N VAL A 115 -12.46 12.41 -11.37
CA VAL A 115 -12.14 11.89 -10.04
C VAL A 115 -13.09 10.75 -9.66
N HIS A 116 -14.36 10.82 -10.05
CA HIS A 116 -15.28 9.68 -9.92
C HIS A 116 -14.78 8.43 -10.66
N ARG A 117 -14.18 8.58 -11.86
CA ARG A 117 -13.56 7.48 -12.59
C ARG A 117 -12.35 6.91 -11.86
N ILE A 118 -11.46 7.76 -11.34
CA ILE A 118 -10.30 7.34 -10.53
C ILE A 118 -10.78 6.49 -9.35
N ASN A 119 -11.72 7.00 -8.56
CA ASN A 119 -12.26 6.28 -7.41
C ASN A 119 -12.92 4.95 -7.81
N ALA A 120 -13.63 4.90 -8.94
CA ALA A 120 -14.22 3.66 -9.45
C ALA A 120 -13.16 2.62 -9.82
N THR A 121 -12.08 3.03 -10.49
CA THR A 121 -10.94 2.16 -10.81
C THR A 121 -10.27 1.66 -9.55
N ILE A 122 -10.01 2.53 -8.56
CA ILE A 122 -9.40 2.15 -7.28
C ILE A 122 -10.23 1.08 -6.56
N ARG A 123 -11.56 1.23 -6.50
CA ARG A 123 -12.42 0.22 -5.83
C ARG A 123 -12.48 -1.11 -6.57
N ALA A 124 -12.50 -1.08 -7.90
CA ALA A 124 -12.46 -2.29 -8.72
C ALA A 124 -11.12 -3.02 -8.51
N ALA A 125 -10.01 -2.27 -8.57
CA ALA A 125 -8.67 -2.75 -8.29
C ALA A 125 -8.55 -3.31 -6.87
N ALA A 126 -9.08 -2.61 -5.86
CA ALA A 126 -9.04 -3.04 -4.46
C ALA A 126 -9.70 -4.41 -4.27
N THR A 127 -10.87 -4.61 -4.88
CA THR A 127 -11.59 -5.88 -4.82
C THR A 127 -10.79 -7.00 -5.49
N HIS A 128 -10.26 -6.74 -6.70
CA HIS A 128 -9.46 -7.72 -7.41
C HIS A 128 -8.18 -8.09 -6.65
N PHE A 129 -7.46 -7.08 -6.18
CA PHE A 129 -6.19 -7.24 -5.48
C PHE A 129 -6.37 -7.98 -4.16
N PHE A 130 -7.42 -7.66 -3.40
CA PHE A 130 -7.75 -8.37 -2.16
C PHE A 130 -8.09 -9.86 -2.40
N VAL A 131 -8.82 -10.18 -3.47
CA VAL A 131 -9.26 -11.57 -3.74
C VAL A 131 -8.15 -12.42 -4.33
N THR A 132 -7.28 -11.84 -5.16
CA THR A 132 -6.30 -12.60 -5.94
C THR A 132 -4.87 -12.53 -5.38
N GLY A 133 -4.57 -11.48 -4.60
CA GLY A 133 -3.20 -11.14 -4.21
C GLY A 133 -2.27 -10.82 -5.39
N GLY A 134 -2.81 -10.65 -6.60
CA GLY A 134 -2.04 -10.63 -7.84
C GLY A 134 -1.90 -9.26 -8.51
N LEU A 135 -0.88 -9.13 -9.36
CA LEU A 135 -0.61 -7.97 -10.22
C LEU A 135 -1.77 -7.65 -11.16
N LEU A 136 -2.28 -6.41 -11.07
CA LEU A 136 -3.02 -5.79 -12.15
C LEU A 136 -2.00 -5.44 -13.24
N ASP A 137 -1.89 -6.27 -14.28
CA ASP A 137 -1.23 -5.85 -15.52
C ASP A 137 -1.99 -4.62 -16.04
N SER A 138 -1.31 -3.52 -16.40
CA SER A 138 -1.93 -2.30 -16.92
C SER A 138 -2.88 -2.54 -18.11
N ASP A 139 -2.66 -3.60 -18.90
CA ASP A 139 -3.53 -4.01 -20.01
C ASP A 139 -4.80 -4.76 -19.53
N THR A 140 -4.74 -5.36 -18.34
CA THR A 140 -5.84 -6.08 -17.68
C THR A 140 -6.46 -5.31 -16.51
N ALA A 141 -5.81 -4.22 -16.09
CA ALA A 141 -6.26 -3.33 -15.06
C ALA A 141 -7.65 -2.89 -15.48
N PRO A 142 -8.66 -3.08 -14.62
CA PRO A 142 -10.03 -2.84 -15.02
C PRO A 142 -10.16 -1.38 -15.46
N ARG A 143 -10.22 -1.13 -16.77
CA ARG A 143 -10.62 0.17 -17.32
C ARG A 143 -11.94 0.45 -16.67
N ALA A 144 -12.01 1.53 -15.86
CA ALA A 144 -13.13 1.91 -15.01
C ALA A 144 -14.39 1.15 -15.46
N PRO A 145 -14.68 -0.02 -14.86
CA PRO A 145 -15.82 -0.75 -15.34
C PRO A 145 -17.03 0.17 -15.14
N GLU A 146 -18.08 0.00 -15.92
CA GLU A 146 -19.41 0.24 -15.35
C GLU A 146 -19.56 -0.73 -14.17
N VAL A 147 -18.82 -0.54 -13.08
CA VAL A 147 -19.05 -1.23 -11.82
C VAL A 147 -20.38 -0.66 -11.42
N ALA A 148 -21.42 -1.43 -11.70
CA ALA A 148 -22.77 -1.14 -11.27
C ALA A 148 -22.67 -0.82 -9.79
N ILE A 149 -22.81 0.47 -9.46
CA ILE A 149 -23.07 0.90 -8.10
C ILE A 149 -24.19 -0.03 -7.63
N SER A 150 -23.99 -0.70 -6.50
CA SER A 150 -24.98 -1.63 -5.99
C SER A 150 -26.33 -0.90 -5.88
N LYS A 151 -27.44 -1.65 -5.95
CA LYS A 151 -28.79 -1.06 -6.02
C LYS A 151 -29.11 -0.12 -4.84
N ASP A 152 -28.36 -0.21 -3.75
CA ASP A 152 -28.43 0.60 -2.53
C ASP A 152 -27.50 1.82 -2.52
N GLY A 153 -26.68 2.03 -3.56
CA GLY A 153 -25.78 3.17 -3.67
C GLY A 153 -24.41 2.99 -3.01
N ASN A 154 -24.11 1.82 -2.42
CA ASN A 154 -22.81 1.58 -1.76
C ASN A 154 -21.68 1.39 -2.79
N PRO A 155 -20.71 2.33 -2.88
CA PRO A 155 -19.62 2.20 -3.85
C PRO A 155 -18.64 1.05 -3.55
N PHE A 156 -18.64 0.52 -2.32
CA PHE A 156 -17.72 -0.52 -1.84
C PHE A 156 -18.36 -1.92 -1.74
N ALA A 157 -19.61 -2.11 -2.18
CA ALA A 157 -20.35 -3.36 -1.94
C ALA A 157 -19.60 -4.63 -2.38
N ALA A 158 -18.88 -4.60 -3.51
CA ALA A 158 -18.09 -5.73 -3.99
C ALA A 158 -16.89 -6.04 -3.07
N LEU A 159 -16.19 -5.00 -2.61
CA LEU A 159 -15.08 -5.13 -1.69
C LEU A 159 -15.56 -5.62 -0.31
N GLU A 160 -16.65 -5.06 0.21
CA GLU A 160 -17.26 -5.52 1.46
C GLU A 160 -17.67 -6.98 1.40
N LEU A 161 -18.25 -7.42 0.27
CA LEU A 161 -18.61 -8.82 0.05
C LEU A 161 -17.37 -9.73 0.07
N ALA A 162 -16.28 -9.31 -0.57
CA ALA A 162 -15.03 -10.06 -0.59
C ALA A 162 -14.39 -10.16 0.81
N ILE A 163 -14.33 -9.04 1.54
CA ILE A 163 -13.80 -8.99 2.91
C ILE A 163 -14.61 -9.88 3.84
N ARG A 164 -15.95 -9.88 3.70
CA ARG A 164 -16.88 -10.67 4.51
C ARG A 164 -17.10 -12.08 3.96
N ALA A 165 -16.34 -12.55 2.98
CA ALA A 165 -16.49 -13.92 2.51
C ALA A 165 -16.13 -14.90 3.64
N GLU A 166 -16.97 -15.91 3.84
CA GLU A 166 -16.68 -16.97 4.82
C GLU A 166 -15.42 -17.73 4.36
N PRO A 167 -14.38 -17.87 5.21
CA PRO A 167 -13.18 -18.60 4.84
C PRO A 167 -13.48 -20.08 4.68
N ILE A 168 -12.83 -20.69 3.69
CA ILE A 168 -12.75 -22.15 3.60
C ILE A 168 -11.97 -22.63 4.82
N ALA A 169 -12.53 -23.59 5.55
CA ALA A 169 -11.84 -24.17 6.70
C ALA A 169 -10.48 -24.73 6.27
N PRO A 170 -9.37 -24.25 6.84
CA PRO A 170 -8.06 -24.59 6.32
C PRO A 170 -7.71 -26.05 6.64
N GLU A 171 -6.95 -26.70 5.77
CA GLU A 171 -6.53 -28.10 5.96
C GLU A 171 -5.82 -28.33 7.30
N HIS A 172 -5.10 -27.32 7.80
CA HIS A 172 -4.42 -27.39 9.09
C HIS A 172 -5.40 -27.55 10.27
N LEU A 173 -6.61 -26.99 10.19
CA LEU A 173 -7.68 -27.22 11.17
C LEU A 173 -8.18 -28.68 11.11
N GLU A 174 -8.14 -29.31 9.93
CA GLU A 174 -8.54 -30.72 9.76
C GLU A 174 -7.55 -31.69 10.40
N ILE A 175 -6.26 -31.38 10.36
CA ILE A 175 -5.19 -32.15 11.02
C ILE A 175 -4.92 -31.72 12.46
N GLY A 176 -5.71 -30.76 12.98
CA GLY A 176 -5.74 -30.42 14.40
C GLY A 176 -4.72 -29.38 14.86
N LEU A 177 -4.29 -28.50 13.96
CA LEU A 177 -3.46 -27.34 14.29
C LEU A 177 -4.32 -26.08 14.43
N ALA A 178 -4.02 -25.28 15.44
CA ALA A 178 -4.55 -23.92 15.57
C ALA A 178 -3.71 -22.96 14.70
N GLY A 179 -4.33 -21.89 14.22
CA GLY A 179 -3.68 -20.96 13.29
C GLY A 179 -4.36 -19.60 13.22
N SER A 180 -3.68 -18.65 12.62
CA SER A 180 -4.22 -17.33 12.32
C SER A 180 -3.85 -16.96 10.89
N ASP A 181 -4.88 -16.63 10.12
CA ASP A 181 -4.76 -16.08 8.78
C ASP A 181 -5.04 -14.57 8.87
N ILE A 182 -4.15 -13.75 8.35
CA ILE A 182 -4.26 -12.29 8.37
C ILE A 182 -4.12 -11.79 6.94
N GLU A 183 -5.03 -10.93 6.49
CA GLU A 183 -4.93 -10.19 5.24
C GLU A 183 -5.15 -8.70 5.51
N GLU A 184 -4.13 -7.89 5.22
CA GLU A 184 -4.14 -6.43 5.42
C GLU A 184 -3.89 -5.74 4.09
N LEU A 185 -4.88 -5.04 3.55
CA LEU A 185 -4.73 -4.23 2.34
C LEU A 185 -4.81 -2.75 2.69
N THR A 186 -3.75 -2.00 2.41
CA THR A 186 -3.74 -0.53 2.53
C THR A 186 -3.62 0.10 1.17
N ILE A 187 -4.55 0.98 0.82
CA ILE A 187 -4.54 1.75 -0.42
C ILE A 187 -4.47 3.24 -0.07
N GLN A 188 -3.37 3.87 -0.43
CA GLN A 188 -3.05 5.24 -0.03
C GLN A 188 -2.34 6.02 -1.15
N PRO A 189 -2.50 7.35 -1.23
CA PRO A 189 -1.76 8.17 -2.17
C PRO A 189 -0.28 8.24 -1.77
N VAL A 190 0.61 8.03 -2.74
CA VAL A 190 2.06 8.27 -2.61
C VAL A 190 2.52 9.50 -3.40
N HIS A 191 1.65 10.00 -4.28
CA HIS A 191 1.80 11.28 -5.00
C HIS A 191 0.40 11.84 -5.30
N ASN A 192 0.22 13.15 -5.15
CA ASN A 192 -1.07 13.83 -5.32
C ASN A 192 -0.85 15.33 -5.56
N GLU A 193 -0.31 15.67 -6.72
CA GLU A 193 0.06 17.03 -7.09
C GLU A 193 0.19 17.16 -8.60
N SER A 194 0.25 18.41 -9.11
CA SER A 194 0.53 18.73 -10.51
C SER A 194 -0.40 18.05 -11.53
N GLY A 195 -1.65 17.82 -11.16
CA GLY A 195 -2.62 17.15 -12.04
C GLY A 195 -2.48 15.62 -12.11
N TYR A 196 -1.68 15.01 -11.22
CA TYR A 196 -1.50 13.57 -11.16
C TYR A 196 -1.73 13.01 -9.75
N VAL A 197 -2.16 11.75 -9.69
CA VAL A 197 -2.27 10.98 -8.45
C VAL A 197 -1.65 9.61 -8.67
N THR A 198 -0.76 9.19 -7.79
CA THR A 198 -0.35 7.79 -7.68
C THR A 198 -0.80 7.22 -6.36
N VAL A 199 -1.49 6.08 -6.39
CA VAL A 199 -1.87 5.31 -5.20
C VAL A 199 -1.08 4.01 -5.12
N GLN A 200 -0.61 3.68 -3.93
CA GLN A 200 0.00 2.40 -3.60
C GLN A 200 -1.07 1.47 -3.05
N PHE A 201 -1.06 0.22 -3.49
CA PHE A 201 -1.79 -0.93 -2.97
C PHE A 201 -0.77 -1.81 -2.25
N HIS A 202 -0.73 -1.74 -0.93
CA HIS A 202 0.12 -2.57 -0.08
C HIS A 202 -0.72 -3.70 0.50
N LEU A 203 -0.47 -4.94 0.10
CA LEU A 203 -1.11 -6.13 0.68
C LEU A 203 -0.11 -6.89 1.51
N ARG A 204 -0.43 -7.12 2.78
CA ARG A 204 0.28 -8.05 3.67
C ARG A 204 -0.62 -9.25 3.94
N SER A 205 -0.05 -10.44 3.88
CA SER A 205 -0.73 -11.67 4.25
C SER A 205 0.11 -12.52 5.19
N TYR A 206 -0.56 -13.24 6.09
CA TYR A 206 0.04 -14.29 6.92
C TYR A 206 -0.92 -15.46 6.94
N GLN A 207 -0.46 -16.66 6.62
CA GLN A 207 -1.29 -17.88 6.58
C GLN A 207 -0.62 -19.01 7.41
N GLY A 208 0.12 -18.62 8.44
CA GLY A 208 1.06 -19.50 9.15
C GLY A 208 2.45 -19.57 8.48
N GLY A 209 3.41 -20.17 9.18
CA GLY A 209 4.80 -20.30 8.72
C GLY A 209 5.77 -19.34 9.42
N ALA A 210 6.97 -19.20 8.84
CA ALA A 210 8.09 -18.47 9.45
C ALA A 210 7.91 -16.94 9.44
N HIS A 211 7.24 -16.39 8.42
CA HIS A 211 6.93 -14.97 8.29
C HIS A 211 5.68 -14.78 7.42
N GLY A 212 5.11 -13.57 7.43
CA GLY A 212 4.09 -13.16 6.45
C GLY A 212 4.71 -12.84 5.10
N ASN A 213 3.88 -12.67 4.08
CA ASN A 213 4.28 -12.13 2.79
C ASN A 213 3.69 -10.74 2.60
N TYR A 214 4.26 -9.94 1.71
CA TYR A 214 3.69 -8.65 1.34
C TYR A 214 4.05 -8.27 -0.09
N THR A 215 3.23 -7.40 -0.70
CA THR A 215 3.39 -6.92 -2.08
C THR A 215 2.86 -5.50 -2.26
N ASP A 216 3.51 -4.74 -3.16
CA ASP A 216 3.17 -3.37 -3.52
C ASP A 216 2.87 -3.19 -5.01
N GLN A 217 1.73 -2.57 -5.30
CA GLN A 217 1.42 -2.07 -6.63
C GLN A 217 1.09 -0.60 -6.64
N HIS A 218 1.37 0.03 -7.76
CA HIS A 218 1.15 1.45 -7.95
C HIS A 218 0.25 1.68 -9.15
N LEU A 219 -0.79 2.51 -8.96
CA LEU A 219 -1.64 2.99 -10.05
C LEU A 219 -1.51 4.51 -10.14
N THR A 220 -1.11 4.99 -11.31
CA THR A 220 -0.93 6.42 -11.58
C THR A 220 -2.03 6.94 -12.50
N PHE A 221 -2.65 8.06 -12.13
CA PHE A 221 -3.77 8.67 -12.83
C PHE A 221 -3.49 10.13 -13.20
N GLU A 222 -4.00 10.55 -14.36
CA GLU A 222 -4.16 11.98 -14.69
C GLU A 222 -5.50 12.48 -14.12
N THR A 223 -5.49 13.51 -13.28
CA THR A 223 -6.68 13.98 -12.55
C THR A 223 -7.68 14.74 -13.43
N VAL A 224 -7.22 15.29 -14.56
CA VAL A 224 -8.06 16.01 -15.53
C VAL A 224 -8.98 15.05 -16.28
N THR A 225 -8.45 13.91 -16.72
CA THR A 225 -9.19 12.93 -17.53
C THR A 225 -9.67 11.74 -16.72
N GLY A 226 -9.04 11.46 -15.58
CA GLY A 226 -9.26 10.26 -14.77
C GLY A 226 -8.72 8.99 -15.41
N ASN A 227 -7.81 9.13 -16.39
CA ASN A 227 -7.19 8.01 -17.08
C ASN A 227 -6.14 7.35 -16.18
N LEU A 228 -6.16 6.02 -16.12
CA LEU A 228 -5.03 5.24 -15.63
C LEU A 228 -3.91 5.32 -16.68
N LEU A 229 -2.73 5.76 -16.27
CA LEU A 229 -1.59 5.95 -17.14
C LEU A 229 -0.77 4.67 -17.22
N ASP A 230 -0.23 4.40 -18.40
CA ASP A 230 0.77 3.38 -18.64
C ASP A 230 2.13 4.03 -18.96
N LEU A 231 3.21 3.46 -18.43
CA LEU A 231 4.55 4.00 -18.57
C LEU A 231 5.01 3.99 -20.04
N HIS A 232 4.75 2.90 -20.77
CA HIS A 232 5.22 2.71 -22.14
C HIS A 232 4.43 3.51 -23.17
N ARG A 233 3.14 3.68 -22.94
CA ARG A 233 2.22 4.34 -23.87
C ARG A 233 2.08 5.83 -23.60
N ASP A 234 1.99 6.23 -22.33
CA ASP A 234 1.51 7.56 -21.96
C ASP A 234 2.63 8.46 -21.40
N ILE A 235 3.71 7.90 -20.84
CA ILE A 235 4.74 8.67 -20.13
C ILE A 235 6.09 8.71 -20.86
N LEU A 236 6.66 7.56 -21.20
CA LEU A 236 8.01 7.44 -21.74
C LEU A 236 8.02 7.04 -23.22
N LYS A 237 9.04 7.49 -23.95
CA LYS A 237 9.23 7.12 -25.36
C LYS A 237 9.80 5.70 -25.46
N PRO A 238 9.47 4.93 -26.50
CA PRO A 238 10.01 3.58 -26.69
C PRO A 238 11.54 3.52 -26.61
N GLY A 239 12.08 2.49 -25.96
CA GLY A 239 13.51 2.29 -25.75
C GLY A 239 14.08 2.98 -24.50
N PHE A 240 13.23 3.32 -23.54
CA PHE A 240 13.63 3.94 -22.26
C PHE A 240 14.21 2.93 -21.27
N GLU A 241 13.88 1.65 -21.42
CA GLU A 241 14.04 0.60 -20.42
C GLU A 241 15.52 0.40 -20.09
N GLU A 242 16.34 0.15 -21.11
CA GLU A 242 17.78 -0.11 -20.92
C GLU A 242 18.56 1.14 -20.44
N PRO A 243 18.33 2.36 -20.97
CA PRO A 243 18.91 3.57 -20.38
C PRO A 243 18.54 3.80 -18.91
N LEU A 244 17.27 3.64 -18.53
CA LEU A 244 16.84 3.86 -17.15
C LEU A 244 17.35 2.78 -16.20
N ALA A 245 17.32 1.51 -16.60
CA ALA A 245 17.89 0.41 -15.82
C ALA A 245 19.37 0.66 -15.47
N ARG A 246 20.18 1.14 -16.44
CA ARG A 246 21.58 1.51 -16.19
C ARG A 246 21.74 2.68 -15.23
N ILE A 247 20.88 3.69 -15.33
CA ILE A 247 20.91 4.85 -14.42
C ILE A 247 20.54 4.41 -13.00
N ALA A 248 19.50 3.57 -12.87
CA ALA A 248 19.05 2.99 -11.61
C ALA A 248 20.18 2.18 -10.95
N GLU A 249 20.81 1.24 -11.67
CA GLU A 249 21.92 0.45 -11.15
C GLU A 249 23.10 1.34 -10.71
N ALA A 250 23.47 2.33 -11.52
CA ALA A 250 24.55 3.24 -11.15
C ALA A 250 24.22 4.07 -9.88
N ARG A 251 22.97 4.50 -9.70
CA ARG A 251 22.52 5.20 -8.48
C ARG A 251 22.51 4.27 -7.29
N TRP A 252 22.01 3.05 -7.47
CA TRP A 252 21.95 2.02 -6.44
C TRP A 252 23.34 1.64 -5.92
N ARG A 253 24.28 1.35 -6.83
CA ARG A 253 25.67 1.06 -6.50
C ARG A 253 26.28 2.16 -5.62
N ARG A 254 26.04 3.43 -5.96
CA ARG A 254 26.49 4.57 -5.14
C ARG A 254 25.85 4.57 -3.75
N ASN A 255 24.54 4.32 -3.66
CA ASN A 255 23.83 4.29 -2.38
C ASN A 255 24.35 3.20 -1.44
N LEU A 256 24.76 2.07 -1.99
CA LEU A 256 25.34 0.95 -1.23
C LEU A 256 26.86 1.04 -1.05
N GLY A 257 27.51 2.10 -1.55
CA GLY A 257 28.97 2.24 -1.51
C GLY A 257 29.71 1.19 -2.35
N LEU A 258 29.04 0.56 -3.32
CA LEU A 258 29.66 -0.39 -4.24
C LEU A 258 30.49 0.33 -5.30
N ALA A 259 31.64 -0.26 -5.65
CA ALA A 259 32.40 0.17 -6.81
C ALA A 259 31.59 -0.05 -8.10
N PRO A 260 31.80 0.76 -9.16
CA PRO A 260 31.02 0.68 -10.40
C PRO A 260 30.98 -0.71 -11.05
N ASN A 261 32.02 -1.51 -10.86
CA ASN A 261 32.18 -2.83 -11.47
C ASN A 261 32.20 -3.99 -10.44
N ALA A 262 31.87 -3.71 -9.17
CA ALA A 262 31.76 -4.79 -8.18
C ALA A 262 30.57 -5.70 -8.54
N PRO A 263 30.60 -7.01 -8.25
CA PRO A 263 29.42 -7.85 -8.34
C PRO A 263 28.26 -7.29 -7.49
N LEU A 264 27.04 -7.27 -8.03
CA LEU A 264 25.86 -6.82 -7.26
C LEU A 264 25.59 -7.73 -6.05
N SER A 265 26.04 -8.98 -6.09
CA SER A 265 25.98 -9.92 -4.96
C SER A 265 26.79 -9.49 -3.74
N GLU A 266 27.79 -8.60 -3.87
CA GLU A 266 28.46 -8.00 -2.71
C GLU A 266 27.52 -7.09 -1.90
N ALA A 267 26.45 -6.60 -2.52
CA ALA A 267 25.36 -5.87 -1.87
C ALA A 267 24.17 -6.77 -1.45
N GLY A 268 24.29 -8.09 -1.63
CA GLY A 268 23.18 -9.03 -1.37
C GLY A 268 22.08 -8.99 -2.43
N LEU A 269 22.40 -8.58 -3.66
CA LEU A 269 21.50 -8.71 -4.79
C LEU A 269 21.76 -10.01 -5.55
N ASP A 270 20.70 -10.67 -5.98
CA ASP A 270 20.78 -11.94 -6.71
C ASP A 270 21.10 -11.80 -8.22
N PRO A 271 20.64 -10.76 -8.96
CA PRO A 271 20.91 -10.66 -10.39
C PRO A 271 22.23 -9.96 -10.73
N ASP A 272 22.76 -10.26 -11.92
CA ASP A 272 23.95 -9.61 -12.48
C ASP A 272 23.69 -8.19 -13.03
N ARG A 273 22.42 -7.84 -13.25
CA ARG A 273 21.96 -6.52 -13.74
C ARG A 273 20.60 -6.18 -13.14
N ILE A 274 20.30 -4.89 -13.03
CA ILE A 274 18.95 -4.44 -12.67
C ILE A 274 18.09 -4.37 -13.94
N GLU A 275 16.89 -4.93 -13.89
CA GLU A 275 15.81 -4.71 -14.86
C GLU A 275 14.78 -3.75 -14.24
N LEU A 276 14.03 -3.00 -15.04
CA LEU A 276 13.01 -2.10 -14.48
C LEU A 276 11.82 -2.92 -13.96
N SER A 277 11.28 -2.51 -12.82
CA SER A 277 10.02 -3.08 -12.30
C SER A 277 8.83 -2.65 -13.17
N GLU A 278 7.83 -3.51 -13.26
CA GLU A 278 6.51 -3.16 -13.78
C GLU A 278 5.73 -2.26 -12.80
N SER A 279 6.07 -2.29 -11.51
CA SER A 279 5.53 -1.41 -10.47
C SER A 279 6.29 -0.09 -10.45
N TRP A 280 5.70 0.93 -11.09
CA TRP A 280 6.26 2.28 -11.19
C TRP A 280 5.31 3.32 -10.60
N PHE A 281 5.85 4.44 -10.11
CA PHE A 281 5.08 5.50 -9.47
C PHE A 281 5.67 6.88 -9.74
N LEU A 282 4.86 7.92 -9.58
CA LEU A 282 5.36 9.29 -9.57
C LEU A 282 5.76 9.69 -8.16
N THR A 283 6.75 10.58 -8.09
CA THR A 283 7.18 11.29 -6.90
C THR A 283 7.42 12.75 -7.27
N PRO A 284 7.52 13.66 -6.29
CA PRO A 284 7.94 15.04 -6.56
C PRO A 284 9.31 15.13 -7.26
N GLY A 285 10.16 14.10 -7.13
CA GLY A 285 11.50 14.05 -7.70
C GLY A 285 11.61 13.36 -9.07
N GLY A 286 10.55 12.74 -9.58
CA GLY A 286 10.58 11.95 -10.82
C GLY A 286 9.83 10.63 -10.73
N ILE A 287 10.22 9.67 -11.58
CA ILE A 287 9.59 8.35 -11.70
C ILE A 287 10.34 7.36 -10.80
N GLY A 288 9.61 6.75 -9.88
CA GLY A 288 10.09 5.65 -9.05
C GLY A 288 9.71 4.28 -9.60
N PHE A 289 10.49 3.27 -9.23
CA PHE A 289 10.23 1.85 -9.49
C PHE A 289 10.41 1.07 -8.18
N SER A 290 9.55 0.09 -7.94
CA SER A 290 9.56 -0.76 -6.75
C SER A 290 9.66 -2.22 -7.14
N HIS A 291 10.71 -2.91 -6.69
CA HIS A 291 10.82 -4.35 -6.84
C HIS A 291 10.35 -5.07 -5.59
N GLU A 292 9.56 -6.11 -5.81
CA GLU A 292 9.01 -6.96 -4.75
C GLU A 292 10.11 -7.72 -3.99
N PRO A 293 9.87 -8.13 -2.73
CA PRO A 293 10.75 -9.08 -2.06
C PRO A 293 11.00 -10.31 -2.94
N TYR A 294 12.25 -10.79 -2.97
CA TYR A 294 12.73 -11.87 -3.84
C TYR A 294 12.93 -11.56 -5.33
N GLU A 295 12.56 -10.37 -5.84
CA GLU A 295 12.84 -10.05 -7.25
C GLU A 295 14.33 -9.74 -7.49
N LEU A 296 14.90 -8.89 -6.64
CA LEU A 296 16.31 -8.47 -6.77
C LEU A 296 17.16 -8.87 -5.55
N ALA A 297 16.53 -9.19 -4.44
CA ALA A 297 17.15 -9.32 -3.11
C ALA A 297 16.40 -10.31 -2.23
N SER A 298 17.04 -10.74 -1.15
CA SER A 298 16.42 -11.58 -0.12
C SER A 298 15.22 -10.90 0.54
N PHE A 299 14.26 -11.67 1.06
CA PHE A 299 13.11 -11.14 1.81
C PHE A 299 13.48 -10.23 2.98
N ALA A 300 14.61 -10.50 3.64
CA ALA A 300 15.08 -9.70 4.77
C ALA A 300 15.46 -8.27 4.38
N GLN A 301 15.75 -8.02 3.10
CA GLN A 301 16.00 -6.67 2.58
C GLN A 301 14.72 -5.94 2.16
N GLY A 302 13.62 -6.67 1.99
CA GLY A 302 12.32 -6.16 1.59
C GLY A 302 12.29 -5.57 0.19
N PHE A 303 11.48 -4.54 0.00
CA PHE A 303 11.37 -3.84 -1.29
C PHE A 303 12.68 -3.16 -1.68
N VAL A 304 12.95 -3.17 -2.99
CA VAL A 304 14.09 -2.51 -3.60
C VAL A 304 13.56 -1.37 -4.46
N VAL A 305 13.63 -0.14 -3.94
CA VAL A 305 13.00 1.06 -4.52
C VAL A 305 14.04 2.07 -5.02
N TYR A 306 13.83 2.62 -6.22
CA TYR A 306 14.66 3.70 -6.75
C TYR A 306 13.82 4.75 -7.49
N VAL A 307 14.25 6.01 -7.36
CA VAL A 307 13.71 7.22 -8.00
C VAL A 307 14.85 7.92 -8.72
#